data_AF-A0A183L726-F1
#
_entry.id   AF-A0A183L726-F1
#
_cell.length_a   1.000
_cell.length_b   1.000
_cell.length_c   1.000
_cell.angle_alpha   90.00
_cell.angle_beta   90.00
_cell.angle_gamma   90.00
#
_symmetry.space_group_name_H-M   'P 1'
#
loop_
_entity.id
_entity.type
_entity.pdbx_description
1 polymer ?
#
loop_
_entity_poly.entity_id
_entity_poly.type
_entity_poly.pdbx_seq_one_letter_code
_entity_poly.pdbx_strand_id
1 'polypeptide(L)'
;MEPGIIPREASDRLSLYQARFDDLWRKYQTYSGGEELFGIPITDYPDLQRIRKELNLLQKLYQLYDSVLDTVSGYYDIQWTDVDIDLINQQLLDFQNRCRKLPKALKEWQAYTELSKTIDDFNETCPLLEMMTNKAMATRHWERIEELTKHKFDVESDNFLLRNIMEAPLLKYKEDIEVS
;
A
#
# COMPACT_ATOMS: atom_id res chain seq x y z
N MET A 1 -19.13 0.40 -5.30
CA MET A 1 -18.19 1.29 -6.00
C MET A 1 -18.18 0.89 -7.46
N GLU A 2 -18.05 1.83 -8.39
CA GLU A 2 -17.95 1.49 -9.82
C GLU A 2 -16.63 0.73 -10.08
N PRO A 3 -16.68 -0.41 -10.80
CA PRO A 3 -15.48 -1.14 -11.15
C PRO A 3 -14.60 -0.30 -12.09
N GLY A 4 -13.29 -0.23 -11.80
CA GLY A 4 -12.29 0.39 -12.69
C GLY A 4 -11.80 1.79 -12.32
N ILE A 5 -12.14 2.33 -11.15
CA ILE A 5 -11.58 3.61 -10.68
C ILE A 5 -10.18 3.37 -10.09
N ILE A 6 -9.22 4.19 -10.50
CA ILE A 6 -7.84 4.15 -9.95
C ILE A 6 -7.92 4.45 -8.45
N PRO A 7 -7.25 3.67 -7.58
CA PRO A 7 -7.39 3.82 -6.13
C PRO A 7 -7.13 5.24 -5.59
N ARG A 8 -6.19 5.97 -6.20
CA ARG A 8 -5.92 7.38 -5.86
C ARG A 8 -7.10 8.30 -6.16
N GLU A 9 -7.76 8.11 -7.31
CA GLU A 9 -8.99 8.84 -7.66
C GLU A 9 -10.15 8.45 -6.72
N ALA A 10 -10.21 7.18 -6.30
CA ALA A 10 -11.19 6.75 -5.31
C ALA A 10 -10.94 7.39 -3.93
N SER A 11 -9.69 7.57 -3.51
CA SER A 11 -9.29 8.29 -2.30
C SER A 11 -9.69 9.77 -2.34
N ASP A 12 -9.47 10.43 -3.49
CA ASP A 12 -9.88 11.83 -3.71
C ASP A 12 -11.40 12.01 -3.66
N ARG A 13 -12.14 11.14 -4.36
CA ARG A 13 -13.61 11.14 -4.35
C ARG A 13 -14.13 10.89 -2.93
N LEU A 14 -13.55 9.92 -2.22
CA LEU A 14 -13.91 9.61 -0.84
C LEU A 14 -13.72 10.83 0.07
N SER A 15 -12.62 11.56 -0.08
CA SER A 15 -12.33 12.78 0.68
C SER A 15 -13.40 13.85 0.45
N LEU A 16 -13.85 14.04 -0.80
CA LEU A 16 -14.95 14.95 -1.12
C LEU A 16 -16.27 14.53 -0.47
N TYR A 17 -16.62 13.24 -0.54
CA TYR A 17 -17.84 12.72 0.08
C TYR A 17 -17.79 12.81 1.61
N GLN A 18 -16.63 12.57 2.22
CA GLN A 18 -16.43 12.72 3.66
C GLN A 18 -16.67 14.17 4.09
N ALA A 19 -16.12 15.16 3.39
CA ALA A 19 -16.34 16.56 3.71
C ALA A 19 -17.83 16.96 3.63
N ARG A 20 -18.57 16.46 2.63
CA ARG A 20 -20.02 16.66 2.52
C ARG A 20 -20.78 15.97 3.65
N PHE A 21 -20.38 14.74 3.98
CA PHE A 21 -20.99 13.98 5.06
C PHE A 21 -20.79 14.67 6.42
N ASP A 22 -19.61 15.23 6.68
CA ASP A 22 -19.30 15.92 7.93
C ASP A 22 -20.18 17.16 8.15
N ASP A 23 -20.55 17.89 7.10
CA ASP A 23 -21.52 18.99 7.18
C ASP A 23 -22.93 18.49 7.58
N LEU A 24 -23.40 17.43 6.94
CA LEU A 24 -24.67 16.78 7.27
C LEU A 24 -24.66 16.24 8.70
N TRP A 25 -23.54 15.66 9.12
CA TRP A 25 -23.36 15.10 10.46
C TRP A 25 -23.40 16.18 11.54
N ARG A 26 -22.74 17.33 11.32
CA ARG A 26 -22.82 18.48 12.24
C ARG A 26 -24.24 19.02 12.38
N LYS A 27 -24.98 19.12 11.29
CA LYS A 27 -26.40 19.53 11.30
C LYS A 27 -27.23 18.55 12.12
N TYR A 28 -27.07 17.25 11.89
CA TYR A 28 -27.73 16.21 12.67
C TYR A 28 -27.44 16.36 14.17
N GLN A 29 -26.17 16.49 14.57
CA GLN A 29 -25.80 16.68 15.98
C GLN A 29 -26.44 17.95 16.59
N THR A 30 -26.48 19.04 15.83
CA THR A 30 -27.09 20.31 16.28
C THR A 30 -28.59 20.16 16.48
N TYR A 31 -29.29 19.53 15.54
CA TYR A 31 -30.74 19.33 15.62
C TYR A 31 -31.12 18.35 16.72
N SER A 32 -30.43 17.21 16.83
CA SER A 32 -30.69 16.24 17.90
C SER A 32 -30.43 16.81 19.29
N GLY A 33 -29.38 17.63 19.47
CA GLY A 33 -29.15 18.35 20.73
C GLY A 33 -30.26 19.38 21.03
N GLY A 34 -30.83 20.01 20.00
CA GLY A 34 -32.01 20.87 20.14
C GLY A 34 -33.26 20.08 20.53
N GLU A 35 -33.53 18.96 19.85
CA GLU A 35 -34.66 18.07 20.16
C GLU A 35 -34.60 17.64 21.64
N GLU A 36 -33.43 17.20 22.11
CA GLU A 36 -33.20 16.82 23.50
C GLU A 36 -33.44 18.00 24.48
N LEU A 37 -32.90 19.18 24.17
CA LEU A 37 -33.03 20.38 25.01
C LEU A 37 -34.50 20.81 25.17
N PHE A 38 -35.29 20.68 24.11
CA PHE A 38 -36.71 21.05 24.11
C PHE A 38 -37.65 19.89 24.52
N GLY A 39 -37.10 18.72 24.88
CA GLY A 39 -37.88 17.54 25.27
C GLY A 39 -38.68 16.92 24.11
N ILE A 40 -38.26 17.16 22.87
CA ILE A 40 -38.82 16.57 21.66
C ILE A 40 -38.18 15.19 21.45
N PRO A 41 -38.93 14.16 21.02
CA PRO A 41 -38.35 12.87 20.66
C PRO A 41 -37.28 13.05 19.57
N ILE A 42 -36.08 12.51 19.80
CA ILE A 42 -34.97 12.62 18.85
C ILE A 42 -35.32 11.87 17.56
N THR A 43 -35.18 12.54 16.43
CA THR A 43 -35.39 11.93 15.12
C THR A 43 -34.17 11.08 14.76
N ASP A 44 -34.35 9.76 14.59
CA ASP A 44 -33.30 8.87 14.13
C ASP A 44 -33.18 8.87 12.59
N TYR A 45 -31.95 8.81 12.10
CA TYR A 45 -31.64 8.71 10.67
C TYR A 45 -30.73 7.48 10.46
N PRO A 46 -31.32 6.28 10.33
CA PRO A 46 -30.57 5.03 10.21
C PRO A 46 -29.59 5.01 9.03
N ASP A 47 -29.98 5.61 7.90
CA ASP A 47 -29.10 5.73 6.73
C ASP A 47 -27.89 6.62 6.99
N LEU A 48 -28.04 7.71 7.75
CA LEU A 48 -26.92 8.58 8.10
C LEU A 48 -25.89 7.82 8.97
N GLN A 49 -26.37 7.03 9.92
CA GLN A 49 -25.53 6.16 10.75
C GLN A 49 -24.83 5.07 9.93
N ARG A 50 -25.54 4.48 8.97
CA ARG A 50 -25.00 3.47 8.06
C ARG A 50 -23.90 4.05 7.17
N ILE A 51 -24.17 5.17 6.50
CA ILE A 51 -23.21 5.88 5.63
C ILE A 51 -21.97 6.28 6.44
N ARG A 52 -22.13 6.75 7.69
CA ARG A 52 -20.99 7.04 8.57
C ARG A 52 -20.09 5.82 8.74
N LYS A 53 -20.65 4.64 9.00
CA LYS A 53 -19.88 3.41 9.18
C LYS A 53 -19.18 3.00 7.88
N GLU A 54 -19.89 3.06 6.76
CA GLU A 54 -19.35 2.73 5.43
C GLU A 54 -18.19 3.65 5.04
N LEU A 55 -18.35 4.98 5.21
CA LEU A 55 -17.30 5.96 4.94
C LEU A 55 -16.05 5.75 5.81
N ASN A 56 -16.23 5.48 7.11
CA ASN A 56 -15.12 5.19 8.00
C ASN A 56 -14.34 3.92 7.60
N LEU A 57 -15.03 2.89 7.09
CA LEU A 57 -14.39 1.68 6.58
C LEU A 57 -13.59 1.97 5.32
N LEU A 58 -14.17 2.71 4.38
CA LEU A 58 -13.49 3.11 3.15
C LEU A 58 -12.26 3.97 3.44
N GLN A 59 -12.37 4.92 4.37
CA GLN A 59 -11.27 5.80 4.75
C GLN A 59 -10.07 5.01 5.25
N LYS A 60 -10.29 4.00 6.10
CA LYS A 60 -9.22 3.13 6.59
C LYS A 60 -8.54 2.34 5.48
N LEU A 61 -9.30 1.87 4.49
CA LEU A 61 -8.74 1.13 3.35
C LEU A 61 -7.86 2.03 2.48
N TYR A 62 -8.40 3.18 2.04
CA TYR A 62 -7.68 4.08 1.13
C TYR A 62 -6.50 4.78 1.80
N GLN A 63 -6.60 5.13 3.09
CA GLN A 63 -5.43 5.64 3.83
C GLN A 63 -4.30 4.60 3.91
N LEU A 64 -4.63 3.33 4.14
CA LEU A 64 -3.62 2.27 4.14
C LEU A 64 -3.04 2.07 2.75
N TYR A 65 -3.89 2.10 1.72
CA TYR A 65 -3.49 1.98 0.32
C TYR A 65 -2.51 3.08 -0.08
N ASP A 66 -2.86 4.34 0.18
CA ASP A 66 -2.01 5.50 -0.12
C ASP A 66 -0.70 5.42 0.66
N SER A 67 -0.74 5.04 1.95
CA SER A 67 0.47 4.86 2.77
C SER A 67 1.41 3.80 2.19
N VAL A 68 0.88 2.66 1.74
CA VAL A 68 1.69 1.59 1.14
C VAL A 68 2.28 2.05 -0.17
N LEU A 69 1.49 2.68 -1.05
CA LEU A 69 1.99 3.17 -2.34
C LEU A 69 3.08 4.23 -2.16
N ASP A 70 2.89 5.19 -1.26
CA ASP A 70 3.86 6.25 -1.02
C ASP A 70 5.15 5.67 -0.44
N THR A 71 5.06 4.76 0.54
CA THR A 71 6.24 4.10 1.11
C THR A 71 6.95 3.20 0.10
N VAL A 72 6.21 2.36 -0.63
CA VAL A 72 6.76 1.47 -1.66
C VAL A 72 7.40 2.28 -2.79
N SER A 73 6.75 3.34 -3.25
CA SER A 73 7.32 4.30 -4.22
C SER A 73 8.62 4.90 -3.69
N GLY A 74 8.67 5.26 -2.40
CA GLY A 74 9.86 5.80 -1.77
C GLY A 74 11.04 4.83 -1.80
N TYR A 75 10.80 3.51 -1.74
CA TYR A 75 11.88 2.52 -1.84
C TYR A 75 12.61 2.58 -3.18
N TYR A 76 11.89 2.80 -4.28
CA TYR A 76 12.46 2.85 -5.63
C TYR A 76 13.50 3.96 -5.81
N ASP A 77 13.39 5.04 -5.02
CA ASP A 77 14.29 6.19 -5.06
C ASP A 77 15.47 6.08 -4.08
N ILE A 78 15.60 4.96 -3.34
CA ILE A 78 16.74 4.71 -2.44
C ILE A 78 17.96 4.29 -3.27
N GLN A 79 19.12 4.86 -2.96
CA GLN A 79 20.41 4.45 -3.51
C GLN A 79 20.70 3.00 -3.14
N TRP A 80 21.12 2.16 -4.11
CA TRP A 80 21.35 0.74 -3.89
C TRP A 80 22.31 0.43 -2.73
N THR A 81 23.33 1.25 -2.54
CA THR A 81 24.32 1.13 -1.44
C THR A 81 23.73 1.39 -0.06
N ASP A 82 22.64 2.15 0.01
CA ASP A 82 22.00 2.62 1.25
C ASP A 82 20.71 1.84 1.54
N VAL A 83 20.38 0.83 0.73
CA VAL A 83 19.19 0.01 0.92
C VAL A 83 19.31 -0.80 2.22
N ASP A 84 18.39 -0.52 3.14
CA ASP A 84 18.22 -1.28 4.38
C ASP A 84 17.07 -2.29 4.22
N ILE A 85 17.42 -3.54 3.92
CA ILE A 85 16.46 -4.62 3.69
C ILE A 85 15.72 -4.99 4.98
N ASP A 86 16.36 -4.89 6.13
CA ASP A 86 15.72 -5.17 7.43
C ASP A 86 14.63 -4.14 7.74
N LEU A 87 14.91 -2.85 7.49
CA LEU A 87 13.93 -1.79 7.64
C LEU A 87 12.74 -1.98 6.68
N ILE A 88 13.01 -2.28 5.40
CA ILE A 88 11.96 -2.55 4.41
C ILE A 88 11.09 -3.74 4.86
N ASN A 89 11.71 -4.84 5.30
CA ASN A 89 10.99 -6.02 5.81
C ASN A 89 10.09 -5.67 7.01
N GLN A 90 10.58 -4.85 7.95
CA GLN A 90 9.78 -4.40 9.09
C GLN A 90 8.56 -3.58 8.66
N GLN A 91 8.74 -2.67 7.71
CA GLN A 91 7.67 -1.84 7.16
C GLN A 91 6.63 -2.67 6.40
N LEU A 92 7.08 -3.61 5.56
CA LEU A 92 6.19 -4.54 4.85
C LEU A 92 5.41 -5.44 5.82
N LEU A 93 6.03 -5.92 6.89
CA LEU A 93 5.37 -6.71 7.92
C LEU A 93 4.29 -5.89 8.66
N ASP A 94 4.56 -4.62 8.97
CA ASP A 94 3.55 -3.73 9.55
C ASP A 94 2.37 -3.52 8.60
N PHE A 95 2.63 -3.28 7.31
CA PHE A 95 1.57 -3.17 6.30
C PHE A 95 0.76 -4.45 6.17
N GLN A 96 1.40 -5.62 6.14
CA GLN A 96 0.72 -6.91 6.09
C GLN A 96 -0.18 -7.11 7.32
N ASN A 97 0.31 -6.74 8.51
CA ASN A 97 -0.48 -6.79 9.75
C ASN A 97 -1.67 -5.84 9.73
N ARG A 98 -1.51 -4.63 9.20
CA ARG A 98 -2.62 -3.67 9.02
C ARG A 98 -3.66 -4.19 8.03
N CYS A 99 -3.23 -4.75 6.90
CA CYS A 99 -4.11 -5.42 5.92
C CYS A 99 -4.90 -6.57 6.56
N ARG A 100 -4.24 -7.42 7.36
CA ARG A 100 -4.91 -8.54 8.05
C ARG A 100 -5.97 -8.07 9.05
N LYS A 101 -5.77 -6.93 9.71
CA LYS A 101 -6.71 -6.31 10.67
C LYS A 101 -7.92 -5.66 10.00
N LEU A 102 -7.93 -5.49 8.68
CA LEU A 102 -9.09 -4.93 7.99
C LEU A 102 -10.32 -5.87 8.10
N PRO A 103 -11.53 -5.32 8.26
CA PRO A 103 -12.77 -6.11 8.27
C PRO A 103 -12.94 -6.94 7.00
N LYS A 104 -13.55 -8.13 7.14
CA LYS A 104 -13.78 -9.07 6.02
C LYS A 104 -14.48 -8.41 4.83
N ALA A 105 -15.43 -7.52 5.09
CA ALA A 105 -16.15 -6.79 4.05
C ALA A 105 -15.24 -5.95 3.13
N LEU A 106 -14.08 -5.49 3.62
CA LEU A 106 -13.10 -4.75 2.82
C LEU A 106 -12.13 -5.67 2.07
N LYS A 107 -11.97 -6.92 2.50
CA LYS A 107 -11.05 -7.89 1.88
C LYS A 107 -11.56 -8.43 0.55
N GLU A 108 -12.86 -8.35 0.32
CA GLU A 108 -13.50 -8.74 -0.95
C GLU A 108 -13.32 -7.68 -2.05
N TRP A 109 -12.69 -6.54 -1.72
CA TRP A 109 -12.55 -5.42 -2.63
C TRP A 109 -11.29 -5.57 -3.47
N GLN A 110 -11.38 -5.19 -4.74
CA GLN A 110 -10.27 -5.23 -5.68
C GLN A 110 -9.06 -4.42 -5.16
N ALA A 111 -9.29 -3.25 -4.57
CA ALA A 111 -8.23 -2.42 -3.98
C ALA A 111 -7.46 -3.14 -2.86
N TYR A 112 -8.14 -3.98 -2.07
CA TYR A 112 -7.47 -4.80 -1.06
C TYR A 112 -6.63 -5.90 -1.70
N THR A 113 -7.17 -6.58 -2.72
CA THR A 113 -6.44 -7.64 -3.44
C THR A 113 -5.18 -7.09 -4.10
N GLU A 114 -5.27 -5.95 -4.76
CA GLU A 114 -4.13 -5.25 -5.37
C GLU A 114 -3.09 -4.86 -4.31
N LEU A 115 -3.54 -4.28 -3.19
CA LEU A 115 -2.66 -3.90 -2.09
C LEU A 115 -1.93 -5.10 -1.47
N SER A 116 -2.67 -6.18 -1.21
CA SER A 116 -2.09 -7.43 -0.67
C SER A 116 -1.06 -7.96 -1.64
N LYS A 117 -1.40 -8.04 -2.94
CA LYS A 117 -0.48 -8.51 -3.96
C LYS A 117 0.78 -7.67 -4.03
N THR A 118 0.68 -6.34 -4.01
CA THR A 118 1.86 -5.46 -4.00
C THR A 118 2.76 -5.73 -2.80
N ILE A 119 2.19 -5.91 -1.61
CA ILE A 119 2.95 -6.24 -0.39
C ILE A 119 3.58 -7.64 -0.49
N ASP A 120 2.83 -8.62 -0.99
CA ASP A 120 3.27 -10.01 -1.10
C ASP A 120 4.40 -10.13 -2.16
N ASP A 121 4.25 -9.52 -3.33
CA ASP A 121 5.26 -9.46 -4.38
C ASP A 121 6.57 -8.81 -3.85
N PHE A 122 6.47 -7.72 -3.08
CA PHE A 122 7.64 -7.08 -2.49
C PHE A 122 8.31 -7.95 -1.42
N ASN A 123 7.53 -8.58 -0.54
CA ASN A 123 8.06 -9.53 0.45
C ASN A 123 8.78 -10.70 -0.20
N GLU A 124 8.28 -11.21 -1.33
CA GLU A 124 8.95 -12.28 -2.07
C GLU A 124 10.25 -11.82 -2.75
N THR A 125 10.38 -10.52 -3.02
CA THR A 125 11.58 -9.91 -3.61
C THR A 125 12.64 -9.61 -2.56
N CYS A 126 12.26 -9.32 -1.31
CA CYS A 126 13.19 -8.98 -0.22
C CYS A 126 14.34 -9.99 -0.01
N PRO A 127 14.12 -11.33 0.00
CA PRO A 127 15.21 -12.30 0.09
C PRO A 127 16.21 -12.21 -1.07
N LEU A 128 15.74 -11.91 -2.28
CA LEU A 128 16.59 -11.72 -3.45
C LEU A 128 17.43 -10.45 -3.29
N LEU A 129 16.83 -9.36 -2.83
CA LEU A 129 17.55 -8.11 -2.54
C LEU A 129 18.60 -8.30 -1.44
N GLU A 130 18.29 -9.06 -0.39
CA GLU A 130 19.24 -9.41 0.67
C GLU A 130 20.45 -10.19 0.12
N MET A 131 20.20 -11.15 -0.78
CA MET A 131 21.26 -11.88 -1.46
C MET A 131 22.11 -10.96 -2.35
N MET A 132 21.47 -10.05 -3.10
CA MET A 132 22.14 -9.14 -4.03
C MET A 132 22.92 -8.02 -3.33
N THR A 133 22.50 -7.59 -2.13
CA THR A 133 23.22 -6.59 -1.30
C THR A 133 24.39 -7.20 -0.52
N ASN A 134 24.54 -8.53 -0.51
CA ASN A 134 25.62 -9.19 0.19
C ASN A 134 26.99 -8.78 -0.38
N LYS A 135 27.92 -8.38 0.49
CA LYS A 135 29.30 -8.00 0.12
C LYS A 135 30.08 -9.12 -0.60
N ALA A 136 29.63 -10.37 -0.52
CA ALA A 136 30.18 -11.50 -1.26
C ALA A 136 29.77 -11.53 -2.74
N MET A 137 28.82 -10.68 -3.18
CA MET A 137 28.42 -10.56 -4.58
C MET A 137 29.56 -9.99 -5.43
N ALA A 138 30.27 -10.88 -6.09
CA ALA A 138 31.26 -10.56 -7.12
C ALA A 138 30.60 -10.34 -8.50
N THR A 139 31.32 -9.67 -9.42
CA THR A 139 30.90 -9.35 -10.80
C THR A 139 30.30 -10.52 -11.56
N ARG A 140 30.87 -11.73 -11.41
CA ARG A 140 30.36 -12.96 -12.06
C ARG A 140 28.88 -13.29 -11.73
N HIS A 141 28.42 -12.95 -10.52
CA HIS A 141 27.05 -13.24 -10.12
C HIS A 141 26.11 -12.21 -10.77
N TRP A 142 26.52 -10.95 -10.82
CA TRP A 142 25.80 -9.91 -11.56
C TRP A 142 25.68 -10.28 -13.03
N GLU A 143 26.77 -10.65 -13.71
CA GLU A 143 26.75 -11.10 -15.11
C GLU A 143 25.76 -12.25 -15.34
N ARG A 144 25.70 -13.23 -14.43
CA ARG A 144 24.76 -14.35 -14.51
C ARG A 144 23.31 -13.91 -14.33
N ILE A 145 23.02 -12.99 -13.40
CA ILE A 145 21.68 -12.43 -13.21
C ILE A 145 21.29 -11.58 -14.43
N GLU A 146 22.22 -10.82 -15.01
CA GLU A 146 21.98 -10.06 -16.24
C GLU A 146 21.60 -10.97 -17.42
N GLU A 147 22.30 -12.11 -17.57
CA GLU A 147 22.01 -13.10 -18.61
C GLU A 147 20.62 -13.73 -18.43
N LEU A 148 20.26 -14.09 -17.20
CA LEU A 148 18.96 -14.68 -16.86
C LEU A 148 17.81 -13.69 -17.04
N THR A 149 17.95 -12.49 -16.48
CA THR A 149 16.90 -11.46 -16.46
C THR A 149 16.82 -10.66 -17.75
N LYS A 150 17.87 -10.73 -18.59
CA LYS A 150 18.08 -9.90 -19.80
C LYS A 150 18.04 -8.39 -19.50
N HIS A 151 18.44 -8.02 -18.29
CA HIS A 151 18.52 -6.65 -17.82
C HIS A 151 19.96 -6.35 -17.42
N LYS A 152 20.49 -5.16 -17.75
CA LYS A 152 21.85 -4.77 -17.39
C LYS A 152 21.83 -3.96 -16.09
N PHE A 153 22.71 -4.31 -15.14
CA PHE A 153 22.85 -3.62 -13.87
C PHE A 153 24.15 -2.81 -13.87
N ASP A 154 24.02 -1.48 -13.87
CA ASP A 154 25.16 -0.57 -13.77
C ASP A 154 25.51 -0.31 -12.29
N VAL A 155 25.92 -1.37 -11.58
CA VAL A 155 26.11 -1.36 -10.12
C VAL A 155 27.25 -0.42 -9.67
N GLU A 156 28.19 -0.10 -10.58
CA GLU A 156 29.30 0.82 -10.32
C GLU A 156 28.90 2.30 -10.45
N SER A 157 27.69 2.59 -10.92
CA SER A 157 27.20 3.96 -11.07
C SER A 157 26.80 4.56 -9.74
N ASP A 158 27.27 5.78 -9.47
CA ASP A 158 26.90 6.57 -8.29
C ASP A 158 25.38 6.89 -8.25
N ASN A 159 24.65 6.73 -9.35
CA ASN A 159 23.20 6.93 -9.43
C ASN A 159 22.40 5.62 -9.50
N PHE A 160 23.00 4.49 -9.10
CA PHE A 160 22.33 3.20 -9.12
C PHE A 160 21.32 3.08 -7.96
N LEU A 161 20.04 3.18 -8.30
CA LEU A 161 18.93 3.16 -7.36
C LEU A 161 18.28 1.77 -7.30
N LEU A 162 17.53 1.50 -6.23
CA LEU A 162 16.77 0.25 -6.09
C LEU A 162 15.83 0.02 -7.28
N ARG A 163 15.27 1.07 -7.87
CA ARG A 163 14.43 0.94 -9.07
C ARG A 163 15.13 0.26 -10.24
N ASN A 164 16.43 0.47 -10.41
CA ASN A 164 17.17 -0.15 -11.51
C ASN A 164 17.23 -1.68 -11.33
N ILE A 165 17.23 -2.15 -10.08
CA ILE A 165 17.16 -3.59 -9.78
C ILE A 165 15.74 -4.12 -9.94
N MET A 166 14.74 -3.36 -9.46
CA MET A 166 13.34 -3.75 -9.52
C MET A 166 12.75 -3.70 -10.95
N GLU A 167 13.42 -3.05 -11.90
CA GLU A 167 13.08 -3.11 -13.33
C GLU A 167 13.35 -4.50 -13.94
N ALA A 168 14.26 -5.27 -13.34
CA ALA A 168 14.47 -6.66 -13.73
C ALA A 168 13.34 -7.54 -13.17
N PRO A 169 12.86 -8.54 -13.94
CA PRO A 169 11.81 -9.46 -13.49
C PRO A 169 12.35 -10.50 -12.49
N LEU A 170 12.87 -10.06 -11.34
CA LEU A 170 13.55 -10.90 -10.34
C LEU A 170 12.66 -12.05 -9.84
N LEU A 171 11.41 -11.76 -9.50
CA LEU A 171 10.44 -12.75 -9.03
C LEU A 171 10.21 -13.88 -10.04
N LYS A 172 10.27 -13.58 -11.35
CA LYS A 172 10.07 -14.59 -12.40
C LYS A 172 11.22 -15.60 -12.45
N TYR A 173 12.42 -15.20 -12.04
CA TYR A 173 13.64 -16.00 -12.07
C TYR A 173 14.15 -16.33 -10.66
N LYS A 174 13.27 -16.25 -9.65
CA LYS A 174 13.62 -16.41 -8.23
C LYS A 174 14.42 -17.69 -7.96
N GLU A 175 13.92 -18.84 -8.41
CA GLU A 175 14.57 -20.14 -8.20
C GLU A 175 15.96 -20.21 -8.86
N ASP A 176 16.10 -19.64 -10.07
CA ASP A 176 17.38 -19.61 -10.79
C ASP A 176 18.40 -18.67 -10.13
N ILE A 177 17.92 -17.59 -9.53
CA ILE A 177 18.73 -16.61 -8.79
C ILE A 177 19.19 -17.19 -7.45
N GLU A 178 18.34 -17.88 -6.70
CA GLU A 178 18.68 -18.48 -5.39
C GLU A 178 19.75 -19.59 -5.48
N VAL A 179 19.92 -20.21 -6.65
CA VAL A 179 20.89 -21.30 -6.90
C VAL A 179 22.18 -20.79 -7.57
N SER A 180 22.28 -19.48 -7.85
CA SER A 180 23.39 -18.87 -8.61
C SER A 180 24.54 -18.36 -7.75
#